data_AF-A0A1J5KD89-F1
#
_entry.id   AF-A0A1J5KD89-F1
#
_cell.length_a   1.000
_cell.length_b   1.000
_cell.length_c   1.000
_cell.angle_alpha   90.00
_cell.angle_beta   90.00
_cell.angle_gamma   90.00
#
_symmetry.space_group_name_H-M   'P 1'
#
loop_
_entity.id
_entity.type
_entity.pdbx_description
1 polymer ?
#
loop_
_entity_poly.entity_id
_entity_poly.type
_entity_poly.pdbx_seq_one_letter_code
_entity_poly.pdbx_strand_id
1 'polypeptide(L)'
;MILASTTVLANYQYFNFDVKSLKLHRDSYRRYIRPQLKNLKTEFYHIAKKISPIHQHIVRIREDALKLKLQYAKMYSECEQQQREQVYCDIDVSKLLARSYSLDKNIINFRFEESKNNYIKVDTIQNYIQFTKHLDEIDVANSKIQRFLELRKMVDKTLYITYTNSFNDLTNTINRVSTLANFAFIDLLPKQQQSTFESLLVHFISPVEEKMIASFSPDWFKSHLGKLNLTWNTFHMNIEKGQTNFPKRLLTTVKIMHNRWNSVLKIIF
;
A
#
# COMPACT_ATOMS: atom_id res chain seq x y z
N MET A 1 25.99 -37.88 13.11
CA MET A 1 24.54 -37.77 13.33
C MET A 1 24.17 -36.30 13.17
N ILE A 2 23.73 -35.89 11.99
CA ILE A 2 23.38 -34.49 11.71
C ILE A 2 21.85 -34.41 11.76
N LEU A 3 21.32 -33.78 12.81
CA LEU A 3 19.90 -33.47 12.94
C LEU A 3 19.58 -32.30 12.02
N ALA A 4 18.96 -32.59 10.88
CA ALA A 4 18.37 -31.57 10.01
C ALA A 4 17.08 -31.05 10.66
N SER A 5 17.08 -29.80 11.10
CA SER A 5 15.88 -29.10 11.54
C SER A 5 15.08 -28.64 10.32
N THR A 6 14.06 -29.41 9.95
CA THR A 6 13.05 -28.93 9.00
C THR A 6 12.15 -27.92 9.71
N THR A 7 12.35 -26.64 9.44
CA THR A 7 11.40 -25.59 9.81
C THR A 7 10.14 -25.74 8.96
N VAL A 8 9.17 -26.49 9.46
CA VAL A 8 7.83 -26.53 8.87
C VAL A 8 7.19 -25.17 9.13
N LEU A 9 7.17 -24.31 8.10
CA LEU A 9 6.33 -23.11 8.05
C LEU A 9 4.86 -23.57 8.01
N ALA A 10 4.27 -23.79 9.18
CA ALA A 10 2.85 -24.10 9.31
C ALA A 10 2.01 -22.89 8.86
N ASN A 11 1.41 -23.01 7.68
CA ASN A 11 0.49 -22.02 7.15
C ASN A 11 -0.91 -22.29 7.71
N TYR A 12 -1.26 -21.64 8.82
CA TYR A 12 -2.57 -21.81 9.44
C TYR A 12 -3.66 -21.11 8.61
N GLN A 13 -4.38 -21.89 7.80
CA GLN A 13 -5.63 -21.45 7.18
C GLN A 13 -6.76 -21.51 8.22
N TYR A 14 -7.12 -20.37 8.80
CA TYR A 14 -8.28 -20.22 9.70
C TYR A 14 -9.64 -20.43 8.99
N PHE A 15 -9.64 -20.59 7.66
CA PHE A 15 -10.80 -20.90 6.84
C PHE A 15 -10.41 -22.13 6.01
N ASN A 16 -11.02 -23.29 6.30
CA ASN A 16 -10.60 -24.57 5.70
C ASN A 16 -11.30 -24.73 4.34
N PHE A 17 -10.54 -24.62 3.26
CA PHE A 17 -11.02 -24.84 1.89
C PHE A 17 -9.92 -25.44 1.03
N ASP A 18 -10.31 -26.22 0.02
CA ASP A 18 -9.34 -26.75 -0.93
C ASP A 18 -8.82 -25.64 -1.85
N VAL A 19 -7.57 -25.24 -1.63
CA VAL A 19 -6.88 -24.23 -2.44
C VAL A 19 -6.84 -24.62 -3.93
N LYS A 20 -6.78 -25.93 -4.22
CA LYS A 20 -6.76 -26.46 -5.59
C LYS A 20 -8.12 -26.32 -6.26
N SER A 21 -9.23 -26.36 -5.51
CA SER A 21 -10.57 -26.22 -6.05
C SER A 21 -10.94 -24.77 -6.41
N LEU A 22 -10.17 -23.77 -5.94
CA LEU A 22 -10.45 -22.36 -6.21
C LEU A 22 -10.28 -21.99 -7.68
N LYS A 23 -11.35 -21.47 -8.29
CA LYS A 23 -11.41 -21.06 -9.70
C LYS A 23 -11.04 -19.59 -9.86
N LEU A 24 -9.76 -19.29 -10.04
CA LEU A 24 -9.27 -17.93 -10.25
C LEU A 24 -8.72 -17.73 -11.67
N HIS A 25 -9.63 -17.79 -12.65
CA HIS A 25 -9.27 -17.54 -14.05
C HIS A 25 -8.98 -16.05 -14.31
N ARG A 26 -8.04 -15.77 -15.21
CA ARG A 26 -7.62 -14.40 -15.55
C ARG A 26 -8.79 -13.56 -16.08
N ASP A 27 -9.70 -14.15 -16.85
CA ASP A 27 -10.87 -13.46 -17.38
C ASP A 27 -11.87 -13.07 -16.30
N SER A 28 -12.23 -14.02 -15.42
CA SER A 28 -13.09 -13.76 -14.27
C SER A 28 -12.48 -12.71 -13.34
N TYR A 29 -11.16 -12.78 -13.15
CA TYR A 29 -10.43 -11.79 -12.39
C TYR A 29 -10.53 -10.39 -13.02
N ARG A 30 -10.25 -10.26 -14.33
CA ARG A 30 -10.23 -8.97 -15.03
C ARG A 30 -11.62 -8.33 -15.10
N ARG A 31 -12.65 -9.13 -15.38
CA ARG A 31 -14.02 -8.65 -15.61
C ARG A 31 -14.81 -8.42 -14.33
N TYR A 32 -14.59 -9.23 -13.30
CA TYR A 32 -15.45 -9.22 -12.11
C TYR A 32 -14.68 -8.95 -10.82
N ILE A 33 -13.59 -9.67 -10.53
CA ILE A 33 -12.92 -9.54 -9.22
C ILE A 33 -12.18 -8.21 -9.09
N ARG A 34 -11.31 -7.87 -10.04
CA ARG A 34 -10.49 -6.65 -9.99
C ARG A 34 -11.34 -5.37 -9.87
N PRO A 35 -12.47 -5.21 -10.61
CA PRO A 35 -13.38 -4.09 -10.38
C PRO A 35 -13.94 -4.02 -8.95
N GLN A 36 -14.36 -5.14 -8.36
CA GLN A 36 -14.86 -5.15 -6.98
C GLN A 36 -13.77 -4.77 -5.97
N LEU A 37 -12.54 -5.28 -6.15
CA LEU A 37 -11.40 -4.91 -5.30
C LEU A 37 -11.06 -3.42 -5.41
N LYS A 38 -11.11 -2.84 -6.62
CA LYS A 38 -10.96 -1.38 -6.82
C LYS A 38 -12.05 -0.58 -6.12
N ASN A 39 -13.29 -1.06 -6.15
CA ASN A 39 -14.42 -0.42 -5.48
C ASN A 39 -14.26 -0.48 -3.96
N LEU A 40 -13.88 -1.64 -3.40
CA LEU A 40 -13.55 -1.78 -1.98
C LEU A 40 -12.49 -0.77 -1.54
N LYS A 41 -11.39 -0.65 -2.29
CA LYS A 41 -10.37 0.37 -2.05
C LYS A 41 -10.95 1.78 -2.04
N THR A 42 -11.76 2.10 -3.05
CA THR A 42 -12.34 3.44 -3.24
C THR A 42 -13.29 3.79 -2.11
N GLU A 43 -14.14 2.84 -1.71
CA GLU A 43 -15.10 2.97 -0.61
C GLU A 43 -14.38 3.12 0.74
N PHE A 44 -13.28 2.39 0.97
CA PHE A 44 -12.43 2.57 2.15
C PHE A 44 -11.89 4.00 2.26
N TYR A 45 -11.33 4.55 1.18
CA TYR A 45 -10.87 5.95 1.18
C TYR A 45 -12.01 6.96 1.23
N HIS A 46 -13.17 6.63 0.68
CA HIS A 46 -14.34 7.48 0.79
C HIS A 46 -14.77 7.62 2.25
N ILE A 47 -14.82 6.52 2.99
CA ILE A 47 -15.12 6.53 4.43
C ILE A 47 -14.12 7.41 5.19
N ALA A 48 -12.81 7.22 4.96
CA ALA A 48 -11.78 8.04 5.61
C ALA A 48 -11.94 9.55 5.33
N LYS A 49 -12.19 9.93 4.06
CA LYS A 49 -12.45 11.32 3.67
C LYS A 49 -13.71 11.91 4.32
N LYS A 50 -14.72 11.09 4.57
CA LYS A 50 -15.96 11.53 5.24
C LYS A 50 -15.78 11.68 6.75
N ILE A 51 -14.92 10.87 7.35
CA ILE A 51 -14.53 11.01 8.76
C ILE A 51 -13.70 12.28 8.95
N SER A 52 -12.77 12.54 8.03
CA SER A 52 -11.83 13.65 8.15
C SER A 52 -11.41 14.14 6.74
N PRO A 53 -11.90 15.31 6.28
CA PRO A 53 -11.71 15.80 4.91
C PRO A 53 -10.25 15.92 4.46
N ILE A 54 -9.33 16.19 5.39
CA ILE A 54 -7.89 16.29 5.15
C ILE A 54 -7.29 15.01 4.54
N HIS A 55 -7.94 13.85 4.72
CA HIS A 55 -7.55 12.59 4.06
C HIS A 55 -7.56 12.66 2.54
N GLN A 56 -8.28 13.60 1.92
CA GLN A 56 -8.22 13.77 0.46
C GLN A 56 -6.80 14.01 -0.03
N HIS A 57 -6.00 14.77 0.72
CA HIS A 57 -4.62 15.09 0.38
C HIS A 57 -3.68 13.95 0.74
N ILE A 58 -3.89 13.30 1.89
CA ILE A 58 -3.04 12.19 2.35
C ILE A 58 -3.20 10.95 1.46
N VAL A 59 -4.41 10.68 0.97
CA VAL A 59 -4.65 9.60 0.00
C VAL A 59 -3.77 9.78 -1.24
N ARG A 60 -3.56 11.02 -1.71
CA ARG A 60 -2.67 11.28 -2.85
C ARG A 60 -1.21 10.96 -2.53
N ILE A 61 -0.72 11.37 -1.37
CA ILE A 61 0.64 11.07 -0.87
C ILE A 61 0.85 9.55 -0.84
N ARG A 62 -0.09 8.81 -0.23
CA ARG A 62 -0.05 7.35 -0.15
C ARG A 62 -0.09 6.68 -1.52
N GLU A 63 -0.99 7.13 -2.41
CA GLU A 63 -1.07 6.57 -3.76
C GLU A 63 0.20 6.82 -4.57
N ASP A 64 0.87 7.96 -4.40
CA ASP A 64 2.14 8.24 -5.06
C ASP A 64 3.30 7.45 -4.46
N ALA A 65 3.35 7.27 -3.13
CA ALA A 65 4.30 6.37 -2.47
C ALA A 65 4.15 4.92 -2.95
N LEU A 66 2.91 4.44 -3.09
CA LEU A 66 2.62 3.11 -3.63
C LEU A 66 3.05 2.98 -5.10
N LYS A 67 2.75 3.99 -5.94
CA LYS A 67 3.19 3.99 -7.35
C LYS A 67 4.71 3.99 -7.45
N LEU A 68 5.41 4.78 -6.62
CA LEU A 68 6.86 4.80 -6.55
C LEU A 68 7.40 3.40 -6.24
N LYS A 69 6.84 2.74 -5.22
CA LYS A 69 7.19 1.36 -4.85
C LYS A 69 6.96 0.36 -5.97
N LEU A 70 5.78 0.36 -6.58
CA LEU A 70 5.44 -0.59 -7.65
C LEU A 70 6.31 -0.39 -8.90
N GLN A 71 6.58 0.86 -9.25
CA GLN A 71 7.41 1.18 -10.41
C GLN A 71 8.87 0.80 -10.17
N TYR A 72 9.40 1.09 -8.98
CA TYR A 72 10.73 0.64 -8.60
C TYR A 72 10.83 -0.89 -8.61
N ALA A 73 9.86 -1.62 -8.05
CA ALA A 73 9.86 -3.09 -8.06
C ALA A 73 9.88 -3.67 -9.47
N LYS A 74 9.15 -3.04 -10.41
CA LYS A 74 9.20 -3.42 -11.83
C LYS A 74 10.60 -3.18 -12.42
N MET A 75 11.14 -1.98 -12.27
CA MET A 75 12.48 -1.63 -12.77
C MET A 75 13.56 -2.52 -12.15
N TYR A 76 13.42 -2.84 -10.87
CA TYR A 76 14.31 -3.74 -10.14
C TYR A 76 14.33 -5.12 -10.78
N SER A 77 13.17 -5.71 -11.07
CA SER A 77 13.11 -7.02 -11.73
C SER A 77 13.71 -7.01 -13.14
N GLU A 78 13.53 -5.93 -13.90
CA GLU A 78 14.15 -5.74 -15.21
C GLU A 78 15.68 -5.62 -15.07
N CYS A 79 16.15 -4.94 -14.03
CA CYS A 79 17.55 -4.72 -13.71
C CYS A 79 18.25 -6.03 -13.33
N GLU A 80 17.64 -6.82 -12.44
CA GLU A 80 18.14 -8.13 -12.04
C GLU A 80 18.25 -9.09 -13.23
N GLN A 81 17.30 -9.02 -14.17
CA GLN A 81 17.36 -9.84 -15.38
C GLN A 81 18.54 -9.41 -16.27
N GLN A 82 18.70 -8.11 -16.53
CA GLN A 82 19.83 -7.60 -17.29
C GLN A 82 21.17 -7.96 -16.63
N GLN A 83 21.26 -7.90 -15.31
CA GLN A 83 22.50 -8.19 -14.58
C GLN A 83 22.96 -9.65 -14.67
N ARG A 84 22.08 -10.56 -15.12
CA ARG A 84 22.47 -11.95 -15.44
C ARG A 84 23.17 -12.06 -16.79
N GLU A 85 22.93 -11.11 -17.69
CA GLU A 85 23.44 -11.08 -19.06
C GLU A 85 24.62 -10.11 -19.21
N GLN A 86 24.66 -9.04 -18.42
CA GLN A 86 25.68 -7.99 -18.43
C GLN A 86 26.03 -7.53 -17.00
N VAL A 87 27.22 -6.97 -16.79
CA VAL A 87 27.70 -6.57 -15.43
C VAL A 87 26.91 -5.38 -14.86
N TYR A 88 26.29 -4.56 -15.70
CA TYR A 88 25.56 -3.35 -15.30
C TYR A 88 24.10 -3.38 -15.75
N CYS A 89 23.32 -2.42 -15.26
CA CYS A 89 21.89 -2.33 -15.53
C CYS A 89 21.56 -0.98 -16.17
N ASP A 90 21.13 -1.00 -17.41
CA ASP A 90 20.83 0.20 -18.18
C ASP A 90 19.30 0.38 -18.22
N ILE A 91 18.80 1.19 -17.28
CA ILE A 91 17.37 1.48 -17.15
C ILE A 91 17.19 2.99 -16.96
N ASP A 92 16.32 3.58 -17.77
CA ASP A 92 15.90 4.97 -17.63
C ASP A 92 15.14 5.20 -16.31
N VAL A 93 15.82 5.87 -15.38
CA VAL A 93 15.28 6.23 -14.06
C VAL A 93 14.39 7.48 -14.07
N SER A 94 14.25 8.18 -15.21
CA SER A 94 13.55 9.47 -15.28
C SER A 94 12.11 9.39 -14.83
N LYS A 95 11.40 8.30 -15.18
CA LYS A 95 10.01 8.11 -14.74
C LYS A 95 9.93 7.91 -13.22
N LEU A 96 10.89 7.22 -12.61
CA LEU A 96 10.89 6.98 -11.17
C LEU A 96 11.26 8.26 -10.40
N LEU A 97 12.22 9.02 -10.93
CA LEU A 97 12.60 10.34 -10.41
C LEU A 97 11.42 11.32 -10.46
N ALA A 98 10.69 11.39 -11.58
CA ALA A 98 9.49 12.23 -11.70
C ALA A 98 8.40 11.85 -10.69
N ARG A 99 8.24 10.56 -10.35
CA ARG A 99 7.32 10.11 -9.30
C ARG A 99 7.78 10.55 -7.91
N SER A 100 9.08 10.51 -7.66
CA SER A 100 9.65 11.00 -6.42
C SER A 100 9.42 12.50 -6.25
N TYR A 101 9.60 13.33 -7.28
CA TYR A 101 9.26 14.75 -7.21
C TYR A 101 7.75 15.02 -7.06
N SER A 102 6.90 14.18 -7.67
CA SER A 102 5.44 14.25 -7.48
C SER A 102 5.04 14.03 -6.01
N LEU A 103 5.74 13.13 -5.32
CA LEU A 103 5.53 12.87 -3.89
C LEU A 103 5.83 14.13 -3.06
N ASP A 104 7.00 14.75 -3.24
CA ASP A 104 7.36 16.00 -2.54
C ASP A 104 6.36 17.12 -2.82
N LYS A 105 5.97 17.29 -4.08
CA LYS A 105 4.97 18.29 -4.47
C LYS A 105 3.65 18.06 -3.72
N ASN A 106 3.22 16.80 -3.57
CA ASN A 106 2.00 16.48 -2.84
C ASN A 106 2.14 16.70 -1.33
N ILE A 107 3.31 16.48 -0.73
CA ILE A 107 3.59 16.78 0.68
C ILE A 107 3.58 18.29 0.91
N ILE A 108 4.23 19.07 0.04
CA ILE A 108 4.22 20.54 0.11
C ILE A 108 2.80 21.09 -0.06
N ASN A 109 2.06 20.60 -1.05
CA ASN A 109 0.67 21.00 -1.26
C ASN A 109 -0.21 20.66 -0.05
N PHE A 110 0.02 19.51 0.59
CA PHE A 110 -0.66 19.16 1.83
C PHE A 110 -0.37 20.20 2.92
N ARG A 111 0.90 20.53 3.17
CA ARG A 111 1.30 21.48 4.21
C ARG A 111 0.65 22.86 3.99
N PHE A 112 0.57 23.29 2.73
CA PHE A 112 -0.09 24.55 2.34
C PHE A 112 -1.61 24.53 2.54
N GLU A 113 -2.29 23.44 2.15
CA GLU A 113 -3.74 23.32 2.33
C GLU A 113 -4.13 23.18 3.80
N GLU A 114 -3.29 22.52 4.59
CA GLU A 114 -3.45 22.43 6.03
C GLU A 114 -3.37 23.83 6.67
N SER A 115 -2.30 24.59 6.40
CA SER A 115 -2.12 25.94 6.95
C SER A 115 -3.25 26.90 6.57
N LYS A 116 -3.85 26.72 5.38
CA LYS A 116 -4.93 27.57 4.89
C LYS A 116 -6.29 27.26 5.54
N ASN A 117 -6.60 25.99 5.73
CA ASN A 117 -7.94 25.54 6.13
C ASN A 117 -8.06 25.21 7.62
N ASN A 118 -6.94 25.23 8.36
CA ASN A 118 -6.86 24.95 9.80
C ASN A 118 -7.62 23.66 10.17
N TYR A 119 -7.33 22.59 9.44
CA TYR A 119 -8.00 21.30 9.63
C TYR A 119 -7.71 20.66 10.98
N ILE A 120 -6.62 21.07 11.63
CA ILE A 120 -6.16 20.52 12.89
C ILE A 120 -6.85 21.22 14.03
N LYS A 121 -7.45 20.42 14.91
CA LYS A 121 -8.06 20.90 16.13
C LYS A 121 -7.18 20.56 17.32
N VAL A 122 -7.29 21.34 18.41
CA VAL A 122 -6.49 21.20 19.63
C VAL A 122 -6.57 19.79 20.22
N ASP A 123 -7.75 19.16 20.18
CA ASP A 123 -7.99 17.78 20.63
C ASP A 123 -7.29 16.70 19.78
N THR A 124 -6.87 17.06 18.56
CA THR A 124 -6.17 16.18 17.61
C THR A 124 -4.68 16.50 17.47
N ILE A 125 -4.14 17.43 18.26
CA ILE A 125 -2.77 17.93 18.08
C ILE A 125 -1.70 16.85 18.19
N GLN A 126 -1.87 15.88 19.11
CA GLN A 126 -0.93 14.77 19.26
C GLN A 126 -0.87 13.88 18.02
N ASN A 127 -2.04 13.63 17.40
CA ASN A 127 -2.14 12.85 16.17
C ASN A 127 -1.46 13.60 15.02
N TYR A 128 -1.65 14.91 14.96
CA TYR A 128 -0.98 15.74 13.97
C TYR A 128 0.55 15.76 14.15
N ILE A 129 1.05 15.80 15.40
CA ILE A 129 2.50 15.71 15.66
C ILE A 129 3.08 14.40 15.12
N GLN A 130 2.41 13.26 15.37
CA GLN A 130 2.85 11.96 14.82
C GLN A 130 2.79 11.93 13.29
N PHE A 131 1.71 12.47 12.73
CA PHE A 131 1.54 12.60 11.30
C PHE A 131 2.69 13.41 10.65
N THR A 132 3.00 14.59 11.20
CA THR A 132 4.07 15.45 10.68
C THR A 132 5.42 14.77 10.80
N LYS A 133 5.68 14.07 11.91
CA LYS A 133 6.89 13.24 12.05
C LYS A 133 6.99 12.21 10.92
N HIS A 134 5.91 11.48 10.61
CA HIS A 134 5.93 10.52 9.51
C HIS A 134 6.13 11.19 8.15
N LEU A 135 5.56 12.38 7.91
CA LEU A 135 5.81 13.14 6.68
C LEU A 135 7.28 13.58 6.56
N ASP A 136 7.88 14.08 7.64
CA ASP A 136 9.29 14.49 7.65
C ASP A 136 10.21 13.29 7.38
N GLU A 137 9.89 12.12 7.94
CA GLU A 137 10.60 10.88 7.63
C GLU A 137 10.43 10.43 6.17
N ILE A 138 9.26 10.67 5.56
CA ILE A 138 9.03 10.45 4.13
C ILE A 138 9.91 11.39 3.32
N ASP A 139 9.94 12.69 3.62
CA ASP A 139 10.76 13.68 2.92
C ASP A 139 12.23 13.26 2.93
N VAL A 140 12.78 12.92 4.11
CA VAL A 140 14.16 12.45 4.25
C VAL A 140 14.44 11.19 3.44
N ALA A 141 13.53 10.21 3.48
CA ALA A 141 13.70 8.98 2.71
C ALA A 141 13.57 9.23 1.19
N ASN A 142 12.68 10.14 0.77
CA ASN A 142 12.49 10.50 -0.62
C ASN A 142 13.68 11.28 -1.18
N SER A 143 14.29 12.19 -0.41
CA SER A 143 15.53 12.85 -0.82
C SER A 143 16.68 11.87 -1.03
N LYS A 144 16.78 10.80 -0.23
CA LYS A 144 17.76 9.72 -0.46
C LYS A 144 17.50 8.98 -1.77
N ILE A 145 16.23 8.71 -2.09
CA ILE A 145 15.83 8.11 -3.36
C ILE A 145 16.20 9.04 -4.52
N GLN A 146 15.86 10.32 -4.45
CA GLN A 146 16.19 11.31 -5.49
C GLN A 146 17.68 11.38 -5.75
N ARG A 147 18.50 11.53 -4.69
CA ARG A 147 19.96 11.59 -4.83
C ARG A 147 20.51 10.37 -5.56
N PHE A 148 20.03 9.18 -5.22
CA PHE A 148 20.45 7.95 -5.91
C PHE A 148 20.03 7.96 -7.39
N LEU A 149 18.78 8.31 -7.67
CA LEU A 149 18.24 8.31 -9.05
C LEU A 149 18.87 9.41 -9.91
N GLU A 150 19.14 10.57 -9.36
CA GLU A 150 19.85 11.67 -10.03
C GLU A 150 21.28 11.27 -10.36
N LEU A 151 22.02 10.70 -9.39
CA LEU A 151 23.36 10.18 -9.63
C LEU A 151 23.34 9.14 -10.76
N ARG A 152 22.41 8.18 -10.68
CA ARG A 152 22.25 7.14 -11.71
C ARG A 152 21.96 7.72 -13.09
N LYS A 153 21.13 8.76 -13.16
CA LYS A 153 20.82 9.48 -14.40
C LYS A 153 22.03 10.24 -14.94
N MET A 154 22.85 10.84 -14.07
CA MET A 154 24.05 11.59 -14.48
C MET A 154 25.15 10.69 -15.04
N VAL A 155 25.33 9.50 -14.46
CA VAL A 155 26.34 8.53 -14.92
C VAL A 155 25.82 7.62 -16.04
N ASP A 156 24.57 7.79 -16.44
CA ASP A 156 23.94 6.97 -17.47
C ASP A 156 24.74 7.02 -18.78
N LYS A 157 24.95 5.87 -19.41
CA LYS A 157 25.75 5.71 -20.63
C LYS A 157 27.20 6.20 -20.53
N THR A 158 27.74 6.36 -19.32
CA THR A 158 29.15 6.66 -19.08
C THR A 158 29.89 5.44 -18.52
N LEU A 159 31.21 5.45 -18.59
CA LEU A 159 32.05 4.44 -17.93
C LEU A 159 31.86 4.39 -16.41
N TYR A 160 31.28 5.43 -15.80
CA TYR A 160 31.06 5.50 -14.35
C TYR A 160 29.86 4.66 -13.89
N ILE A 161 29.00 4.18 -14.80
CA ILE A 161 27.83 3.36 -14.46
C ILE A 161 28.21 2.11 -13.64
N THR A 162 29.37 1.51 -13.92
CA THR A 162 29.88 0.31 -13.25
C THR A 162 30.30 0.54 -11.81
N TYR A 163 30.57 1.79 -11.42
CA TYR A 163 30.98 2.18 -10.07
C TYR A 163 29.83 2.70 -9.21
N THR A 164 28.64 2.81 -9.78
CA THR A 164 27.47 3.28 -9.02
C THR A 164 26.81 2.15 -8.27
N ASN A 165 26.31 2.48 -7.08
CA ASN A 165 25.62 1.59 -6.17
C ASN A 165 24.55 0.74 -6.87
N SER A 166 24.40 -0.49 -6.40
CA SER A 166 23.45 -1.44 -6.97
C SER A 166 22.03 -0.90 -6.87
N PHE A 167 21.18 -1.23 -7.85
CA PHE A 167 19.77 -0.85 -7.79
C PHE A 167 19.09 -1.43 -6.54
N ASN A 168 19.65 -2.48 -5.93
CA ASN A 168 19.13 -3.15 -4.73
C ASN A 168 19.14 -2.27 -3.47
N ASP A 169 20.02 -1.27 -3.42
CA ASP A 169 20.26 -0.47 -2.23
C ASP A 169 19.04 0.38 -1.81
N LEU A 170 18.09 0.63 -2.72
CA LEU A 170 16.91 1.46 -2.46
C LEU A 170 15.66 0.70 -1.99
N THR A 171 15.62 -0.63 -2.08
CA THR A 171 14.39 -1.41 -1.83
C THR A 171 13.80 -1.11 -0.46
N ASN A 172 14.65 -1.13 0.57
CA ASN A 172 14.24 -0.86 1.95
C ASN A 172 13.78 0.59 2.14
N THR A 173 14.46 1.55 1.51
CA THR A 173 14.09 2.98 1.59
C THR A 173 12.74 3.24 0.94
N ILE A 174 12.48 2.65 -0.22
CA ILE A 174 11.21 2.78 -0.94
C ILE A 174 10.06 2.08 -0.21
N ASN A 175 10.31 0.89 0.33
CA ASN A 175 9.34 0.21 1.19
C ASN A 175 9.03 1.03 2.44
N ARG A 176 10.05 1.65 3.05
CA ARG A 176 9.87 2.55 4.20
C ARG A 176 8.98 3.75 3.86
N VAL A 177 9.19 4.41 2.72
CA VAL A 177 8.33 5.51 2.26
C VAL A 177 6.87 5.06 2.16
N SER A 178 6.61 3.90 1.54
CA SER A 178 5.25 3.37 1.43
C SER A 178 4.63 3.03 2.79
N THR A 179 5.41 2.50 3.72
CA THR A 179 4.95 2.18 5.09
C THR A 179 4.65 3.45 5.89
N LEU A 180 5.54 4.43 5.86
CA LEU A 180 5.34 5.71 6.53
C LEU A 180 4.10 6.44 5.98
N ALA A 181 3.85 6.37 4.67
CA ALA A 181 2.66 6.95 4.07
C ALA A 181 1.36 6.25 4.53
N ASN A 182 1.41 4.94 4.85
CA ASN A 182 0.30 4.26 5.50
C ASN A 182 0.10 4.74 6.93
N PHE A 183 1.16 4.91 7.71
CA PHE A 183 1.05 5.43 9.08
C PHE A 183 0.53 6.86 9.12
N ALA A 184 1.05 7.75 8.27
CA ALA A 184 0.55 9.11 8.11
C ALA A 184 -0.95 9.13 7.74
N PHE A 185 -1.41 8.19 6.93
CA PHE A 185 -2.85 8.05 6.65
C PHE A 185 -3.67 7.68 7.90
N ILE A 186 -3.13 6.82 8.78
CA ILE A 186 -3.83 6.40 10.00
C ILE A 186 -3.83 7.49 11.08
N ASP A 187 -2.74 8.23 11.24
CA ASP A 187 -2.60 9.21 12.32
C ASP A 187 -3.72 10.24 12.34
N LEU A 188 -4.19 10.70 11.17
CA LEU A 188 -5.24 11.71 11.08
C LEU A 188 -6.67 11.17 11.24
N LEU A 189 -6.83 9.86 11.46
CA LEU A 189 -8.11 9.28 11.88
C LEU A 189 -8.34 9.51 13.40
N PRO A 190 -9.60 9.53 13.86
CA PRO A 190 -9.92 9.56 15.28
C PRO A 190 -9.28 8.37 16.00
N LYS A 191 -8.66 8.61 17.17
CA LYS A 191 -7.92 7.59 17.93
C LYS A 191 -8.69 6.29 18.14
N GLN A 192 -10.00 6.36 18.39
CA GLN A 192 -10.84 5.18 18.61
C GLN A 192 -10.97 4.29 17.35
N GLN A 193 -10.69 4.84 16.17
CA GLN A 193 -10.83 4.17 14.88
C GLN A 193 -9.51 3.73 14.28
N GLN A 194 -8.39 4.33 14.71
CA GLN A 194 -7.05 4.09 14.15
C GLN A 194 -6.69 2.61 14.07
N SER A 195 -6.79 1.86 15.17
CA SER A 195 -6.40 0.43 15.21
C SER A 195 -7.21 -0.43 14.22
N THR A 196 -8.50 -0.14 14.08
CA THR A 196 -9.41 -0.88 13.18
C THR A 196 -9.10 -0.56 11.72
N PHE A 197 -8.87 0.71 11.40
CA PHE A 197 -8.49 1.12 10.05
C PHE A 197 -7.08 0.69 9.67
N GLU A 198 -6.14 0.71 10.61
CA GLU A 198 -4.76 0.26 10.42
C GLU A 198 -4.73 -1.23 10.08
N SER A 199 -5.41 -2.05 10.88
CA SER A 199 -5.51 -3.49 10.64
C SER A 199 -6.06 -3.79 9.25
N LEU A 200 -7.14 -3.11 8.84
CA LEU A 200 -7.70 -3.26 7.49
C LEU A 200 -6.72 -2.76 6.41
N LEU A 201 -6.09 -1.60 6.62
CA LEU A 201 -5.17 -1.00 5.67
C LEU A 201 -3.95 -1.90 5.41
N VAL A 202 -3.34 -2.40 6.48
CA VAL A 202 -2.10 -3.18 6.45
C VAL A 202 -2.35 -4.60 5.99
N HIS A 203 -3.43 -5.25 6.46
CA HIS A 203 -3.65 -6.67 6.21
C HIS A 203 -4.61 -6.99 5.07
N PHE A 204 -5.37 -6.00 4.57
CA PHE A 204 -6.29 -6.19 3.46
C PHE A 204 -6.04 -5.21 2.31
N ILE A 205 -6.19 -3.90 2.53
CA ILE A 205 -6.20 -2.91 1.43
C ILE A 205 -4.85 -2.85 0.72
N SER A 206 -3.75 -2.62 1.45
CA SER A 206 -2.42 -2.47 0.83
C SER A 206 -1.95 -3.76 0.11
N PRO A 207 -2.08 -4.96 0.71
CA PRO A 207 -1.73 -6.19 0.01
C PRO A 207 -2.59 -6.44 -1.24
N VAL A 208 -3.90 -6.18 -1.17
CA VAL A 208 -4.80 -6.30 -2.32
C VAL A 208 -4.43 -5.31 -3.42
N GLU A 209 -4.09 -4.07 -3.06
CA GLU A 209 -3.62 -3.08 -4.03
C GLU A 209 -2.39 -3.56 -4.80
N GLU A 210 -1.38 -4.03 -4.08
CA GLU A 210 -0.11 -4.45 -4.67
C GLU A 210 -0.25 -5.74 -5.49
N LYS A 211 -0.87 -6.77 -4.90
CA LYS A 211 -0.83 -8.14 -5.42
C LYS A 211 -2.01 -8.51 -6.31
N MET A 212 -3.11 -7.76 -6.21
CA MET A 212 -4.36 -8.06 -6.92
C MET A 212 -4.95 -6.89 -7.71
N ILE A 213 -4.58 -5.63 -7.47
CA ILE A 213 -5.08 -4.51 -8.30
C ILE A 213 -4.00 -4.05 -9.29
N ALA A 214 -2.78 -3.85 -8.80
CA ALA A 214 -1.63 -3.46 -9.60
C ALA A 214 -1.05 -4.63 -10.39
N SER A 215 -0.97 -5.80 -9.76
CA SER A 215 -0.58 -7.06 -10.39
C SER A 215 -1.69 -8.11 -10.25
N PHE A 216 -1.60 -9.20 -11.02
CA PHE A 216 -2.46 -10.38 -10.85
C PHE A 216 -1.61 -11.51 -10.30
N SER A 217 -1.64 -11.69 -8.97
CA SER A 217 -0.88 -12.72 -8.25
C SER A 217 -1.81 -13.81 -7.72
N PRO A 218 -2.28 -14.76 -8.55
CA PRO A 218 -3.30 -15.73 -8.19
C PRO A 218 -2.89 -16.63 -7.02
N ASP A 219 -1.64 -17.11 -7.00
CA ASP A 219 -1.16 -18.04 -5.96
C ASP A 219 -1.04 -17.35 -4.59
N TRP A 220 -0.61 -16.09 -4.59
CA TRP A 220 -0.62 -15.27 -3.39
C TRP A 220 -2.05 -15.10 -2.87
N PHE A 221 -3.00 -14.77 -3.73
CA PHE A 221 -4.37 -14.51 -3.32
C PHE A 221 -5.04 -15.77 -2.76
N LYS A 222 -4.84 -16.92 -3.41
CA LYS A 222 -5.33 -18.22 -2.94
C LYS A 222 -4.77 -18.59 -1.56
N SER A 223 -3.46 -18.43 -1.36
CA SER A 223 -2.80 -18.74 -0.08
C SER A 223 -3.20 -17.77 1.05
N HIS A 224 -3.59 -16.54 0.72
CA HIS A 224 -3.93 -15.50 1.71
C HIS A 224 -5.44 -15.26 1.87
N LEU A 225 -6.30 -15.96 1.12
CA LEU A 225 -7.75 -15.72 1.10
C LEU A 225 -8.39 -15.84 2.49
N GLY A 226 -7.98 -16.83 3.29
CA GLY A 226 -8.47 -17.01 4.66
C GLY A 226 -8.14 -15.81 5.56
N LYS A 227 -6.90 -15.32 5.49
CA LYS A 227 -6.47 -14.13 6.24
C LYS A 227 -7.20 -12.87 5.78
N LEU A 228 -7.34 -12.67 4.46
CA LEU A 228 -8.09 -11.55 3.89
C LEU A 228 -9.54 -11.56 4.36
N ASN A 229 -10.18 -12.73 4.33
CA ASN A 229 -11.55 -12.88 4.79
C ASN A 229 -11.70 -12.60 6.29
N LEU A 230 -10.78 -13.12 7.12
CA LEU A 230 -10.76 -12.85 8.55
C LEU A 230 -10.59 -11.37 8.84
N THR A 231 -9.58 -10.71 8.25
CA THR A 231 -9.35 -9.27 8.42
C THR A 231 -10.57 -8.45 8.03
N TRP A 232 -11.18 -8.76 6.88
CA TRP A 232 -12.36 -8.04 6.41
C TRP A 232 -13.56 -8.21 7.36
N ASN A 233 -13.84 -9.44 7.80
CA ASN A 233 -14.98 -9.71 8.68
C ASN A 233 -14.79 -9.11 10.08
N THR A 234 -13.56 -9.15 10.61
CA THR A 234 -13.23 -8.47 11.87
C THR A 234 -13.42 -6.97 11.76
N PHE A 235 -12.97 -6.35 10.66
CA PHE A 235 -13.22 -4.92 10.41
C PHE A 235 -14.72 -4.61 10.37
N HIS A 236 -15.50 -5.37 9.58
CA HIS A 236 -16.95 -5.18 9.46
C HIS A 236 -17.64 -5.28 10.82
N MET A 237 -17.32 -6.30 11.61
CA MET A 237 -17.88 -6.51 12.95
C MET A 237 -17.51 -5.37 13.92
N ASN A 238 -16.25 -4.93 13.93
CA ASN A 238 -15.79 -3.84 14.79
C ASN A 238 -16.50 -2.53 14.47
N ILE A 239 -16.72 -2.23 13.19
CA ILE A 239 -17.43 -1.01 12.77
C ILE A 239 -18.93 -1.10 13.07
N GLU A 240 -19.56 -2.27 12.86
CA GLU A 240 -21.01 -2.42 13.06
C GLU A 240 -21.42 -2.49 14.55
N LYS A 241 -20.62 -3.17 15.39
CA LYS A 241 -20.98 -3.46 16.79
C LYS A 241 -20.02 -2.87 17.82
N GLY A 242 -18.74 -2.73 17.48
CA GLY A 242 -17.69 -2.33 18.42
C GLY A 242 -17.50 -0.81 18.57
N GLN A 243 -17.83 -0.02 17.55
CA GLN A 243 -17.61 1.43 17.55
C GLN A 243 -18.92 2.21 17.70
N THR A 244 -19.20 2.66 18.93
CA THR A 244 -20.41 3.42 19.27
C THR A 244 -20.52 4.78 18.57
N ASN A 245 -19.39 5.39 18.18
CA ASN A 245 -19.32 6.72 17.58
C ASN A 245 -19.11 6.73 16.05
N PHE A 246 -19.24 5.58 15.37
CA PHE A 246 -19.09 5.55 13.91
C PHE A 246 -20.32 6.15 13.22
N PRO A 247 -20.18 7.05 12.23
CA PRO A 247 -21.32 7.70 11.60
C PRO A 247 -22.28 6.69 10.92
N LYS A 248 -23.55 6.64 11.37
CA LYS A 248 -24.56 5.68 10.85
C LYS A 248 -24.70 5.73 9.33
N ARG A 249 -24.57 6.91 8.72
CA ARG A 249 -24.62 7.07 7.25
C ARG A 249 -23.52 6.31 6.52
N LEU A 250 -22.35 6.12 7.14
CA LEU A 250 -21.22 5.39 6.57
C LEU A 250 -21.33 3.87 6.78
N LEU A 251 -22.17 3.39 7.71
CA LEU A 251 -22.42 1.96 7.89
C LEU A 251 -23.03 1.32 6.65
N THR A 252 -23.87 2.05 5.92
CA THR A 252 -24.42 1.58 4.64
C THR A 252 -23.30 1.30 3.63
N THR A 253 -22.28 2.17 3.56
CA THR A 253 -21.10 1.97 2.71
C THR A 253 -20.32 0.72 3.13
N VAL A 254 -20.14 0.49 4.43
CA VAL A 254 -19.46 -0.70 4.95
C VAL A 254 -20.22 -1.99 4.61
N LYS A 255 -21.56 -1.96 4.66
CA LYS A 255 -22.40 -3.09 4.22
C LYS A 255 -22.28 -3.36 2.73
N ILE A 256 -22.24 -2.30 1.90
CA ILE A 256 -21.99 -2.43 0.46
C ILE A 256 -20.64 -3.08 0.21
N MET A 257 -19.58 -2.62 0.87
CA MET A 257 -18.25 -3.22 0.80
C MET A 257 -18.30 -4.72 1.16
N HIS A 258 -19.03 -5.07 2.22
CA HIS A 258 -19.13 -6.47 2.65
C HIS A 258 -19.81 -7.35 1.59
N ASN A 259 -20.88 -6.86 0.97
CA ASN A 259 -21.54 -7.55 -0.13
C ASN A 259 -20.63 -7.71 -1.37
N ARG A 260 -19.77 -6.72 -1.66
CA ARG A 260 -18.79 -6.82 -2.75
C ARG A 260 -17.74 -7.88 -2.47
N TRP A 261 -17.22 -7.94 -1.24
CA TRP A 261 -16.28 -8.98 -0.84
C TRP A 261 -16.92 -10.37 -0.96
N ASN A 262 -18.15 -10.54 -0.47
CA ASN A 262 -18.89 -11.79 -0.64
C ASN A 262 -19.12 -12.15 -2.11
N SER A 263 -19.35 -11.16 -2.98
CA SER A 263 -19.44 -11.39 -4.43
C SER A 263 -18.12 -11.86 -5.02
N VAL A 264 -16.98 -11.35 -4.55
CA VAL A 264 -15.65 -11.85 -4.92
C VAL A 264 -15.51 -13.31 -4.50
N LEU A 265 -15.85 -13.66 -3.26
CA LEU A 265 -15.78 -15.03 -2.77
C LEU A 265 -16.64 -16.00 -3.61
N LYS A 266 -17.89 -15.63 -3.93
CA LYS A 266 -18.80 -16.44 -4.76
C LYS A 266 -18.29 -16.74 -6.18
N ILE A 267 -17.37 -15.94 -6.70
CA ILE A 267 -16.77 -16.16 -8.03
C ILE A 267 -15.62 -17.17 -7.94
N ILE A 268 -14.97 -17.27 -6.78
CA ILE A 268 -13.74 -18.05 -6.57
C ILE A 268 -14.07 -19.46 -6.09
N PHE A 269 -15.11 -19.59 -5.25
CA PHE A 269 -15.68 -20.84 -4.77
C PHE A 269 -16.72 -21.37 -5.76
#